data_AF-A0AAW3F529-F1
#
_entry.id   AF-A0AAW3F529-F1
#
_cell.length_a   1.000
_cell.length_b   1.000
_cell.length_c   1.000
_cell.angle_alpha   90.00
_cell.angle_beta   90.00
_cell.angle_gamma   90.00
#
_symmetry.space_group_name_H-M   'P 1'
#
loop_
_entity.id
_entity.type
_entity.pdbx_description
1 polymer ?
#
loop_
_entity_poly.entity_id
_entity_poly.type
_entity_poly.pdbx_seq_one_letter_code
_entity_poly.pdbx_strand_id
1 'polypeptide(L)'
;MKNRKNLRKQLGQGMTEYIIIVALIAVSSIGVYAFFGKTVRTQTAGLAEEMSGKSAQANISAAQKEAGNATSDAAKKKGLGSYSNESVEGK
;
A
#
# COMPACT_ATOMS: atom_id res chain seq x y z
N MET A 1 -33.15 -24.76 -32.86
CA MET A 1 -33.72 -24.38 -31.54
C MET A 1 -32.63 -23.71 -30.71
N LYS A 2 -32.78 -22.41 -30.40
CA LYS A 2 -31.77 -21.62 -29.65
C LYS A 2 -32.11 -21.68 -28.15
N ASN A 3 -31.34 -22.46 -27.39
CA ASN A 3 -31.42 -22.52 -25.92
C ASN A 3 -30.88 -21.21 -25.32
N ARG A 4 -31.78 -20.29 -24.96
CA ARG A 4 -31.43 -19.16 -24.09
C ARG A 4 -31.30 -19.71 -22.66
N LYS A 5 -30.07 -19.87 -22.18
CA LYS A 5 -29.79 -20.13 -20.77
C LYS A 5 -30.31 -18.92 -19.99
N ASN A 6 -31.42 -19.09 -19.29
CA ASN A 6 -31.89 -18.11 -18.31
C ASN A 6 -30.85 -18.03 -17.19
N LEU A 7 -29.97 -17.03 -17.27
CA LEU A 7 -29.21 -16.56 -16.12
C LEU A 7 -30.24 -16.04 -15.13
N ARG A 8 -30.66 -16.89 -14.20
CA ARG A 8 -31.46 -16.50 -13.04
C ARG A 8 -30.71 -15.35 -12.38
N LYS A 9 -31.20 -14.11 -12.55
CA LYS A 9 -30.71 -12.96 -11.79
C LYS A 9 -30.96 -13.31 -10.33
N GLN A 10 -29.89 -13.66 -9.60
CA GLN A 10 -29.97 -13.85 -8.16
C GLN A 10 -30.25 -12.47 -7.55
N LEU A 11 -31.54 -12.19 -7.31
CA LEU A 11 -31.98 -11.04 -6.54
C LEU A 11 -31.45 -11.24 -5.11
N GLY A 12 -30.37 -10.54 -4.77
CA GLY A 12 -29.64 -10.68 -3.52
C GLY A 12 -28.12 -10.91 -3.66
N GLN A 13 -27.65 -11.36 -4.84
CA GLN A 13 -26.22 -11.54 -5.12
C GLN A 13 -25.50 -10.19 -5.16
N GLY A 14 -26.13 -9.15 -5.71
CA GLY A 14 -25.53 -7.81 -5.75
C GLY A 14 -25.36 -7.17 -4.37
N MET A 15 -26.37 -7.23 -3.50
CA MET A 15 -26.33 -6.53 -2.20
C MET A 15 -25.22 -7.04 -1.28
N THR A 16 -25.05 -8.36 -1.19
CA THR A 16 -24.02 -8.97 -0.34
C THR A 16 -22.61 -8.77 -0.92
N GLU A 17 -22.46 -8.87 -2.25
CA GLU A 17 -21.20 -8.62 -2.94
C GLU A 17 -20.73 -7.17 -2.79
N TYR A 18 -21.65 -6.20 -2.92
CA TYR A 18 -21.34 -4.80 -2.66
C TYR A 18 -20.92 -4.55 -1.22
N ILE A 19 -21.61 -5.14 -0.23
CA ILE A 19 -21.24 -5.00 1.18
C ILE A 19 -19.82 -5.54 1.44
N ILE A 20 -19.48 -6.69 0.85
CA ILE A 20 -18.14 -7.28 1.01
C ILE A 20 -17.08 -6.39 0.36
N ILE A 21 -17.28 -5.92 -0.87
CA ILE A 21 -16.33 -5.05 -1.57
C ILE A 21 -16.13 -3.73 -0.81
N VAL A 22 -17.21 -3.10 -0.34
CA VAL A 22 -17.14 -1.86 0.44
C VAL A 22 -16.40 -2.07 1.75
N ALA A 23 -16.67 -3.18 2.47
CA ALA A 23 -15.97 -3.50 3.70
C ALA A 23 -14.45 -3.68 3.48
N LEU A 24 -14.05 -4.34 2.39
CA LEU A 24 -12.63 -4.51 2.04
C LEU A 24 -11.96 -3.16 1.74
N ILE A 25 -12.60 -2.31 0.92
CA ILE A 25 -12.09 -0.96 0.61
C ILE A 25 -11.95 -0.13 1.88
N ALA A 26 -12.93 -0.18 2.79
CA ALA A 26 -12.90 0.59 4.03
C ALA A 26 -11.72 0.18 4.92
N VAL A 27 -11.50 -1.12 5.11
CA VAL A 27 -10.38 -1.64 5.91
C VAL A 27 -9.03 -1.28 5.28
N SER A 28 -8.88 -1.46 3.96
CA SER A 28 -7.65 -1.08 3.24
C SER A 28 -7.36 0.42 3.32
N SER A 29 -8.41 1.26 3.25
CA SER A 29 -8.28 2.72 3.29
C SER A 29 -7.70 3.21 4.60
N ILE A 30 -8.05 2.61 5.75
CA ILE A 30 -7.51 3.00 7.06
C ILE A 30 -5.97 2.89 7.06
N GLY A 31 -5.43 1.77 6.55
CA GLY A 31 -3.98 1.55 6.48
C GLY A 31 -3.27 2.51 5.52
N VAL A 32 -3.84 2.73 4.34
CA VAL A 32 -3.30 3.66 3.34
C VAL A 32 -3.29 5.09 3.87
N TYR A 33 -4.38 5.56 4.48
CA TYR A 33 -4.44 6.92 5.04
C TYR A 33 -3.48 7.11 6.21
N ALA A 34 -3.31 6.10 7.08
CA ALA A 34 -2.34 6.19 8.16
C ALA A 34 -0.89 6.30 7.65
N PHE A 35 -0.52 5.45 6.69
CA PHE A 35 0.83 5.44 6.11
C PHE A 35 1.09 6.67 5.25
N PHE A 36 0.18 6.99 4.32
CA PHE A 36 0.30 8.12 3.42
C PHE A 36 0.21 9.46 4.16
N GLY A 37 -0.68 9.58 5.16
CA GLY A 37 -0.79 10.77 5.99
C GLY A 37 0.49 11.08 6.78
N LYS A 38 1.19 10.04 7.26
CA LYS A 38 2.51 10.21 7.89
C LYS A 38 3.53 10.75 6.90
N THR A 39 3.62 10.17 5.70
CA THR A 39 4.56 10.61 4.66
C THR A 39 4.31 12.04 4.21
N VAL A 40 3.05 12.40 3.91
CA VAL A 40 2.69 13.77 3.50
C VAL A 40 3.03 14.75 4.60
N ARG A 41 2.70 14.44 5.87
CA ARG A 41 3.05 15.31 7.00
C ARG A 41 4.56 15.49 7.15
N THR A 42 5.34 14.42 7.04
CA THR A 42 6.81 14.49 7.13
C THR A 42 7.43 15.31 6.00
N GLN A 43 6.93 15.15 4.77
CA GLN A 43 7.39 15.95 3.62
C GLN A 43 7.01 17.42 3.77
N THR A 44 5.76 17.71 4.14
CA THR A 44 5.30 19.08 4.41
C THR A 44 6.06 19.73 5.56
N ALA A 45 6.39 18.97 6.62
CA ALA A 45 7.24 19.46 7.69
C ALA A 45 8.67 19.78 7.21
N GLY A 46 9.24 18.95 6.33
CA GLY A 46 10.53 19.23 5.71
C GLY A 46 10.53 20.49 4.85
N LEU A 47 9.50 20.66 4.02
CA LEU A 47 9.31 21.86 3.21
C LEU A 47 9.08 23.11 4.08
N ALA A 48 8.32 22.98 5.17
CA ALA A 48 8.09 24.08 6.10
C ALA A 48 9.38 24.46 6.85
N GLU A 49 10.21 23.49 7.23
CA GLU A 49 11.49 23.74 7.88
C GLU A 49 12.47 24.42 6.90
N GLU A 50 12.51 23.98 5.64
CA GLU A 50 13.29 24.59 4.56
C GLU A 50 12.82 26.03 4.26
N MET A 51 11.50 26.24 4.19
CA MET A 51 10.89 27.56 4.03
C MET A 51 11.12 28.47 5.23
N SER A 52 11.27 27.91 6.43
CA SER A 52 11.66 28.64 7.65
C SER A 52 13.14 29.02 7.71
N GLY A 53 13.92 28.63 6.69
CA GLY A 53 15.36 28.91 6.60
C GLY A 53 16.24 27.96 7.41
N LYS A 54 15.68 26.90 7.98
CA LYS A 54 16.43 25.83 8.65
C LYS A 54 16.76 24.75 7.62
N SER A 55 18.05 24.42 7.53
CA SER A 55 18.56 23.45 6.56
C SER A 55 17.83 22.10 6.66
N ALA A 56 17.16 21.72 5.57
CA ALA A 56 16.51 20.42 5.42
C ALA A 56 17.50 19.28 5.10
N GLN A 57 18.81 19.47 5.31
CA GLN A 57 19.84 18.45 5.01
C GLN A 57 19.53 17.10 5.65
N ALA A 58 19.00 17.09 6.88
CA ALA A 58 18.61 15.87 7.56
C ALA A 58 17.47 15.13 6.83
N ASN A 59 16.49 15.87 6.32
CA ASN A 59 15.35 15.31 5.59
C ASN A 59 15.75 14.85 4.18
N ILE A 60 16.63 15.61 3.51
CA ILE A 60 17.21 15.22 2.22
C ILE A 60 18.03 13.93 2.38
N SER A 61 18.85 13.85 3.43
CA SER A 61 19.67 12.66 3.71
C SER A 61 18.80 11.44 4.05
N ALA A 62 17.73 11.62 4.82
CA ALA A 62 16.76 10.58 5.10
C ALA A 62 16.05 10.11 3.82
N ALA A 63 15.59 11.04 2.97
CA ALA A 63 14.94 10.72 1.70
C ALA A 63 15.87 9.95 0.75
N GLN A 64 17.14 10.33 0.66
CA GLN A 64 18.15 9.61 -0.13
C GLN A 64 18.38 8.19 0.40
N LYS A 65 18.43 8.01 1.73
CA LYS A 65 18.57 6.70 2.35
C LYS A 65 17.37 5.79 2.06
N GLU A 66 16.15 6.31 2.20
CA GLU A 66 14.94 5.55 1.90
C GLU A 66 14.81 5.21 0.41
N ALA A 67 15.20 6.12 -0.48
CA ALA A 67 15.28 5.83 -1.92
C ALA A 67 16.28 4.71 -2.25
N GLY A 68 17.43 4.69 -1.57
CA GLY A 68 18.42 3.60 -1.69
C GLY A 68 17.90 2.25 -1.17
N ASN A 69 17.18 2.27 -0.04
CA ASN A 69 16.53 1.08 0.51
C ASN A 69 15.45 0.54 -0.43
N ALA A 70 14.59 1.41 -0.97
CA ALA A 70 13.55 1.04 -1.92
C ALA A 70 14.13 0.48 -3.22
N THR A 71 15.25 1.03 -3.70
CA THR A 71 15.98 0.48 -4.86
C THR A 71 16.55 -0.89 -4.56
N SER A 72 17.11 -1.08 -3.37
CA SER A 72 17.64 -2.37 -2.91
C SER A 72 16.54 -3.41 -2.72
N ASP A 73 15.40 -3.01 -2.21
CA ASP A 73 14.23 -3.89 -2.02
C ASP A 73 13.55 -4.22 -3.35
N ALA A 74 13.53 -3.30 -4.31
CA ALA A 74 13.09 -3.57 -5.68
C ALA A 74 14.05 -4.52 -6.41
N ALA A 75 15.35 -4.44 -6.13
CA ALA A 75 16.35 -5.36 -6.66
C ALA A 75 16.25 -6.77 -6.04
N LYS A 76 15.66 -6.90 -4.84
CA LYS A 76 15.30 -8.21 -4.27
C LYS A 76 14.11 -8.76 -5.05
N LYS A 77 14.38 -9.72 -5.95
CA LYS A 77 13.37 -10.43 -6.73
C LYS A 77 12.44 -11.22 -5.80
N LYS A 78 11.37 -10.60 -5.32
CA LYS A 78 10.37 -11.19 -4.42
C LYS A 78 9.42 -12.08 -5.23
N GLY A 79 9.92 -13.26 -5.61
CA GLY A 79 9.14 -14.28 -6.30
C GLY A 79 8.45 -15.20 -5.30
N LEU A 80 7.38 -15.89 -5.73
CA LEU A 80 6.69 -16.91 -4.94
C LEU A 80 7.61 -18.05 -4.44
N GLY A 81 8.81 -18.20 -5.04
CA GLY A 81 9.86 -19.12 -4.57
C GLY A 81 10.64 -18.64 -3.33
N SER A 82 10.48 -17.39 -2.89
CA SER A 82 11.11 -16.87 -1.67
C SER A 82 10.34 -17.25 -0.39
N TYR A 83 9.10 -17.72 -0.51
CA TYR A 83 8.27 -18.10 0.64
C TYR A 83 8.68 -19.42 1.29
N SER A 84 9.42 -20.30 0.59
CA SER A 84 9.84 -21.59 1.15
C SER A 84 11.24 -21.57 1.78
N ASN A 85 11.97 -20.45 1.72
CA ASN A 85 13.34 -20.34 2.24
C ASN A 85 13.47 -19.42 3.47
N GLU A 86 12.34 -19.02 4.07
CA GLU A 86 12.31 -18.29 5.34
C GLU A 86 11.76 -19.20 6.44
N SER A 87 12.20 -20.46 6.44
CA SER A 87 12.10 -21.34 7.61
C SER A 87 13.09 -20.83 8.65
N VAL A 88 12.62 -19.88 9.48
CA VAL A 88 13.03 -19.65 10.86
C VAL A 88 14.54 -19.73 11.11
N GLU A 89 15.21 -18.58 11.00
CA GLU A 89 16.44 -18.37 11.78
C GLU A 89 16.15 -17.30 12.82
N GLY A 90 15.48 -17.74 13.89
CA GLY A 90 15.43 -17.01 15.14
C GLY A 90 16.83 -16.96 15.75
N LYS A 91 17.34 -15.75 15.91
CA LYS A 91 18.22 -15.35 17.01
C LYS A 91 17.76 -14.00 17.53
#